data_AF-A0A2S5LEM2-F1
#
_entry.id   AF-A0A2S5LEM2-F1
#
_cell.length_a   1.000
_cell.length_b   1.000
_cell.length_c   1.000
_cell.angle_alpha   90.00
_cell.angle_beta   90.00
_cell.angle_gamma   90.00
#
_symmetry.space_group_name_H-M   'P 1'
#
loop_
_entity.id
_entity.type
_entity.pdbx_description
1 polymer ?
#
loop_
_entity_poly.entity_id
_entity_poly.type
_entity_poly.pdbx_seq_one_letter_code
_entity_poly.pdbx_strand_id
1 'polypeptide(L)' 'AQALSERDIEIARTVGKVLKENGLFLVGLDVIGDHLTEINVTSPTGMVEIAAQTQNSSSPCNPAAIFMTALEGICQP' A
#
# COMPACT_ATOMS: atom_id res chain seq x y z
N ALA A 1 13.65 4.55 2.90
CA ALA A 1 12.63 4.02 1.96
C ALA A 1 13.08 4.27 0.53
N GLN A 2 12.87 3.30 -0.35
CA GLN A 2 13.08 3.43 -1.78
C GLN A 2 11.80 3.97 -2.44
N ALA A 3 11.92 4.77 -3.49
CA ALA A 3 10.77 5.15 -4.31
C ALA A 3 10.23 3.92 -5.07
N LEU A 4 8.90 3.85 -5.21
CA LEU A 4 8.26 2.82 -6.04
C LEU A 4 8.62 3.04 -7.51
N SER A 5 9.02 1.97 -8.19
CA SER A 5 9.23 1.96 -9.63
C SER A 5 7.90 2.01 -10.39
N GLU A 6 7.97 2.25 -11.70
CA GLU A 6 6.79 2.15 -12.58
C GLU A 6 6.17 0.74 -12.52
N ARG A 7 7.02 -0.28 -12.40
CA ARG A 7 6.60 -1.68 -12.30
C ARG A 7 5.88 -1.96 -10.98
N ASP A 8 6.39 -1.46 -9.86
CA ASP A 8 5.72 -1.57 -8.56
C ASP A 8 4.31 -0.97 -8.60
N ILE A 9 4.20 0.21 -9.23
CA ILE A 9 2.92 0.92 -9.38
C ILE A 9 1.96 0.13 -10.28
N GLU A 10 2.44 -0.45 -11.37
CA GLU A 10 1.63 -1.29 -12.28
C GLU A 10 1.08 -2.53 -11.55
N ILE A 11 1.93 -3.23 -10.80
CA ILE A 11 1.55 -4.38 -9.97
C ILE A 11 0.48 -3.95 -8.96
N ALA A 12 0.74 -2.89 -8.19
CA ALA A 12 -0.18 -2.41 -7.17
C ALA A 12 -1.54 -1.99 -7.73
N ARG A 13 -1.58 -1.32 -8.89
CA ARG A 13 -2.84 -0.93 -9.55
C ARG A 13 -3.62 -2.13 -10.07
N THR A 14 -2.93 -3.08 -10.69
CA THR A 14 -3.56 -4.28 -11.27
C THR A 14 -4.17 -5.15 -10.17
N VAL A 15 -3.38 -5.45 -9.15
CA VAL A 15 -3.78 -6.31 -8.03
C VAL A 15 -4.79 -5.60 -7.13
N GLY A 16 -4.53 -4.34 -6.79
CA GLY A 16 -5.39 -3.55 -5.89
C GLY A 16 -6.83 -3.41 -6.39
N LYS A 17 -7.05 -3.35 -7.70
CA LYS A 17 -8.42 -3.36 -8.27
C LYS A 17 -9.18 -4.63 -7.87
N VAL A 18 -8.59 -5.80 -8.11
CA VAL A 18 -9.21 -7.10 -7.81
C VAL A 18 -9.42 -7.27 -6.31
N LEU A 19 -8.43 -6.93 -5.49
CA LEU A 19 -8.51 -7.10 -4.03
C LEU A 19 -9.59 -6.21 -3.41
N LYS A 20 -9.73 -4.96 -3.89
CA LYS A 20 -10.80 -4.05 -3.46
C LYS A 20 -12.20 -4.60 -3.80
N GLU A 21 -12.38 -5.16 -4.99
CA GLU A 21 -13.65 -5.81 -5.40
C GLU A 21 -14.01 -7.01 -4.49
N ASN A 22 -13.01 -7.64 -3.87
CA ASN A 22 -13.18 -8.73 -2.91
C ASN A 22 -13.25 -8.27 -1.43
N GLY A 23 -13.36 -6.96 -1.17
CA GLY A 23 -13.45 -6.42 0.20
C GLY A 23 -12.14 -6.43 0.99
N LEU A 24 -11.00 -6.65 0.32
CA LEU A 24 -9.68 -6.61 0.94
C LEU A 24 -9.12 -5.19 0.87
N PHE A 25 -9.39 -4.38 1.89
CA PHE A 25 -9.05 -2.96 1.92
C PHE A 25 -7.62 -2.66 2.39
N LEU A 26 -7.01 -3.59 3.15
CA LEU A 26 -5.63 -3.48 3.62
C LEU A 26 -4.87 -4.77 3.30
N VAL A 27 -3.85 -4.65 2.44
CA VAL A 27 -3.04 -5.76 1.95
C VAL A 27 -1.58 -5.34 1.81
N GLY A 28 -0.66 -6.28 1.99
CA GLY A 28 0.77 -6.12 1.70
C GLY A 28 1.13 -6.84 0.41
N LEU A 29 1.95 -6.21 -0.43
CA LEU A 29 2.45 -6.81 -1.67
C LEU A 29 3.97 -6.94 -1.56
N ASP A 30 4.45 -8.18 -1.70
CA ASP A 30 5.88 -8.45 -1.68
C ASP A 30 6.37 -8.56 -3.12
N VAL A 31 7.30 -7.70 -3.49
CA VAL A 31 7.86 -7.60 -4.84
C VAL A 31 9.37 -7.77 -4.79
N ILE A 32 9.89 -8.67 -5.61
CA ILE A 32 11.35 -8.90 -5.77
C ILE A 32 11.69 -8.72 -7.26
N GLY A 33 12.52 -7.72 -7.56
CA GLY A 33 12.74 -7.29 -8.94
C GLY A 33 11.42 -6.83 -9.57
N ASP A 34 11.05 -7.40 -10.72
CA ASP A 34 9.82 -7.03 -11.45
C ASP A 34 8.61 -7.94 -11.15
N HIS A 35 8.73 -8.81 -10.14
CA HIS A 35 7.78 -9.90 -9.91
C HIS A 35 7.12 -9.78 -8.54
N LEU A 36 5.79 -9.90 -8.52
CA LEU A 36 5.01 -10.11 -7.31
C LEU A 36 5.22 -11.55 -6.82
N THR A 37 5.63 -11.71 -5.57
CA THR A 37 5.91 -13.02 -4.97
C THR A 37 4.88 -13.44 -3.93
N GLU A 38 4.30 -12.48 -3.20
CA GLU A 38 3.33 -12.77 -2.13
C GLU A 38 2.28 -11.64 -2.00
N ILE A 39 1.07 -12.02 -1.54
CA ILE A 39 0.00 -11.10 -1.17
C ILE A 39 -0.41 -11.40 0.28
N ASN A 40 -0.10 -10.50 1.19
CA ASN A 40 -0.42 -10.58 2.62
C ASN A 40 -1.78 -9.95 2.91
N VAL A 41 -2.80 -10.77 3.16
CA VAL A 41 -4.21 -10.31 3.32
C VAL A 41 -4.75 -10.33 4.75
N THR A 42 -4.00 -10.84 5.71
CA THR A 42 -4.47 -11.02 7.10
C THR A 42 -3.99 -9.90 8.02
N SER A 43 -2.68 -9.72 8.14
CA SER A 43 -2.07 -8.71 9.00
C SER A 43 -0.80 -8.15 8.35
N PRO A 44 -0.91 -7.42 7.23
CA PRO A 44 0.24 -6.79 6.61
C PRO A 44 0.83 -5.71 7.55
N THR A 45 2.16 -5.62 7.57
CA THR A 45 2.93 -4.72 8.44
C THR A 45 3.69 -3.66 7.63
N GLY A 46 4.57 -2.88 8.26
CA GLY A 46 5.49 -1.95 7.58
C GLY A 46 5.08 -0.48 7.58
N MET A 47 3.87 -0.14 8.03
CA MET A 47 3.38 1.25 8.03
C MET A 47 4.24 2.18 8.90
N VAL A 48 4.68 1.71 10.07
CA VAL A 48 5.48 2.50 11.02
C VAL A 48 6.86 2.79 10.43
N GLU A 49 7.48 1.79 9.84
CA GLU A 49 8.79 1.88 9.21
C GLU A 49 8.76 2.81 8.00
N ILE A 50 7.74 2.70 7.14
CA ILE A 50 7.56 3.59 5.99
C ILE A 50 7.39 5.05 6.46
N ALA A 51 6.56 5.29 7.48
CA ALA A 51 6.38 6.63 8.03
C ALA A 51 7.69 7.20 8.59
N ALA A 52 8.39 6.44 9.42
CA ALA A 52 9.65 6.86 10.02
C ALA A 52 10.75 7.12 8.98
N GLN A 53 10.81 6.32 7.91
CA GLN A 53 11.82 6.45 6.87
C GLN A 53 11.53 7.58 5.87
N THR A 54 10.27 7.96 5.69
CA THR A 54 9.87 9.00 4.72
C THR A 54 9.65 10.37 5.36
N GLN A 55 9.56 10.47 6.70
CA GLN A 55 9.25 11.71 7.40
C GLN A 55 10.12 12.93 7.00
N ASN A 56 11.40 12.71 6.67
CA ASN A 56 12.35 13.75 6.27
C ASN A 56 12.64 13.77 4.76
N SER A 57 11.87 13.01 3.97
CA SER A 57 11.97 12.96 2.51
C SER A 57 11.30 14.18 1.87
N SER A 58 11.62 14.46 0.61
CA SER A 58 10.89 15.44 -0.21
C SER A 58 9.41 15.07 -0.42
N SER A 59 9.05 13.81 -0.16
CA SER A 59 7.66 13.32 -0.18
C SER A 59 7.44 12.41 1.04
N PRO A 60 6.96 12.95 2.17
CA PRO A 60 6.65 12.16 3.36
C PRO A 60 5.38 11.33 3.12
N CYS A 61 5.37 10.11 3.65
CA CYS A 61 4.25 9.20 3.53
C CYS A 61 3.84 8.71 4.92
N ASN A 62 2.58 8.93 5.31
CA ASN A 62 1.99 8.30 6.49
C ASN A 62 0.93 7.29 6.02
N PRO A 63 1.28 6.00 5.87
CA PRO A 63 0.38 5.00 5.32
C PRO A 63 -0.89 4.81 6.15
N ALA A 64 -0.79 4.92 7.48
CA ALA A 64 -1.94 4.78 8.37
C ALA A 64 -2.96 5.90 8.13
N ALA A 65 -2.49 7.16 8.01
CA ALA A 65 -3.38 8.27 7.71
C ALA A 65 -4.04 8.13 6.34
N ILE A 66 -3.27 7.75 5.30
CA ILE A 66 -3.80 7.52 3.94
C ILE A 66 -4.88 6.43 3.96
N PHE A 67 -4.62 5.32 4.66
CA PHE A 67 -5.57 4.22 4.78
C PHE A 67 -6.86 4.65 5.50
N MET A 68 -6.74 5.37 6.62
CA MET A 68 -7.91 5.87 7.35
C MET A 68 -8.75 6.83 6.50
N THR A 69 -8.13 7.79 5.81
CA THR A 69 -8.84 8.68 4.88
C THR A 69 -9.54 7.91 3.77
N ALA A 70 -8.91 6.86 3.21
CA ALA A 70 -9.53 6.04 2.18
C ALA A 70 -10.74 5.26 2.72
N LEU A 71 -10.65 4.69 3.94
CA LEU A 71 -11.76 4.01 4.58
C LEU A 71 -12.91 4.96 4.93
N GLU A 72 -12.60 6.13 5.49
CA GLU A 72 -13.61 7.15 5.80
C GLU A 72 -14.40 7.55 4.55
N GLY A 73 -13.72 7.73 3.42
CA GLY A 73 -14.37 8.03 2.14
C GLY A 73 -15.28 6.90 1.61
N ILE A 74 -15.07 5.65 2.03
CA ILE A 74 -15.96 4.52 1.69
C ILE A 74 -17.17 4.47 2.66
N CYS A 75 -17.00 4.96 3.88
CA CYS A 75 -18.04 4.95 4.92
C CYS A 75 -18.99 6.16 4.89
N GLN A 76 -18.68 7.19 4.11
CA GLN A 76 -19.56 8.36 3.96
C GLN A 76 -20.78 8.01 3.08
N PRO A 77 -22.00 8.45 3.48
CA PRO A 77 -23.25 8.14 2.79
C PRO A 77 -23.39 8.78 1.40
#